data_AF-A0A9D6FLS6-F1
#
_entry.id   AF-A0A9D6FLS6-F1
#
_cell.length_a   1.000
_cell.length_b   1.000
_cell.length_c   1.000
_cell.angle_alpha   90.00
_cell.angle_beta   90.00
_cell.angle_gamma   90.00
#
_symmetry.space_group_name_H-M   'P 1'
#
loop_
_entity.id
_entity.type
_entity.pdbx_description
1 polymer ?
#
loop_
_entity_poly.entity_id
_entity_poly.type
_entity_poly.pdbx_seq_one_letter_code
_entity_poly.pdbx_strand_id
1 'polypeptide(L)'
;MIYYFKVRKAEKGYWGNFPDLEGSTTQGETLEEILSNAREVLDLVLETDFDYKCEIPLPKKYHGKSYHPVACDPTIGFPVLLRKTRLARKWTQKDMAKKLGVSLSAYQRLETPGKANPTIKTLDRLNELMHLPLSFLFDQAA
;
A
#
# COMPACT_ATOMS: atom_id res chain seq x y z
N MET A 1 2.81 1.73 1.77
CA MET A 1 1.87 2.86 1.96
C MET A 1 1.41 2.82 3.40
N ILE A 2 1.12 3.97 4.01
CA ILE A 2 0.65 4.03 5.41
C ILE A 2 -0.82 4.45 5.39
N TYR A 3 -1.69 3.56 5.87
CA TYR A 3 -3.11 3.86 6.10
C TYR A 3 -3.34 4.08 7.59
N TYR A 4 -4.32 4.90 7.94
CA TYR A 4 -4.70 5.08 9.34
C TYR A 4 -5.82 4.12 9.71
N PHE A 5 -5.59 3.32 10.74
CA PHE A 5 -6.56 2.42 11.32
C PHE A 5 -7.22 3.10 12.53
N LYS A 6 -8.55 3.17 12.54
CA LYS A 6 -9.32 3.78 13.63
C LYS A 6 -9.70 2.70 14.63
N VAL A 7 -9.16 2.78 15.84
CA VAL A 7 -9.42 1.84 16.94
C VAL A 7 -10.46 2.43 17.90
N ARG A 8 -11.36 1.57 18.38
CA ARG A 8 -12.28 1.86 19.50
C ARG A 8 -12.32 0.68 20.45
N LYS A 9 -12.53 0.97 21.74
CA LYS A 9 -12.76 -0.07 22.76
C LYS A 9 -14.14 -0.68 22.56
N ALA A 10 -14.24 -2.00 22.65
CA ALA A 10 -15.50 -2.76 22.59
C ALA A 10 -15.83 -3.35 23.98
N GLU A 11 -16.95 -4.08 24.11
CA GLU A 11 -17.31 -4.77 25.36
C GLU A 11 -16.20 -5.75 25.80
N LYS A 12 -15.56 -6.42 24.83
CA LYS A 12 -14.36 -7.24 25.02
C LYS A 12 -13.32 -6.83 23.99
N GLY A 13 -12.14 -6.43 24.46
CA GLY A 13 -11.03 -6.01 23.61
C GLY A 13 -11.29 -4.74 22.80
N TYR A 14 -10.89 -4.77 21.54
CA TYR A 14 -10.88 -3.67 20.61
C TYR A 14 -11.53 -4.06 19.29
N TRP A 15 -12.10 -3.07 18.63
CA TRP A 15 -12.57 -3.17 17.26
C TRP A 15 -12.03 -1.98 16.47
N GLY A 16 -11.79 -2.14 15.18
CA GLY A 16 -11.35 -1.04 14.35
C GLY A 16 -11.60 -1.24 12.87
N ASN A 17 -11.38 -0.16 12.13
CA ASN A 17 -11.51 -0.15 10.68
C ASN A 17 -10.56 0.84 10.02
N PHE A 18 -10.26 0.61 8.75
CA PHE A 18 -9.64 1.63 7.89
C PHE A 18 -10.73 2.57 7.36
N PRO A 19 -10.70 3.88 7.66
CA PRO A 19 -11.71 4.82 7.15
C PRO A 19 -11.66 5.01 5.63
N ASP A 20 -10.48 4.86 5.03
CA ASP A 20 -10.28 5.03 3.59
C ASP A 20 -10.56 3.74 2.80
N LEU A 21 -10.70 2.59 3.46
CA LEU A 21 -10.93 1.29 2.83
C LEU A 21 -12.25 0.73 3.37
N GLU A 22 -13.33 0.89 2.62
CA GLU A 22 -14.67 0.47 3.03
C GLU A 22 -14.71 -1.04 3.32
N GLY A 23 -15.49 -1.45 4.33
CA GLY A 23 -15.60 -2.86 4.73
C GLY A 23 -14.35 -3.46 5.41
N SER A 24 -13.24 -2.72 5.47
CA SER A 24 -11.96 -3.21 6.00
C SER A 24 -11.93 -3.06 7.52
N THR A 25 -12.33 -4.12 8.23
CA THR A 25 -12.51 -4.13 9.69
C THR A 25 -11.81 -5.33 10.33
N THR A 26 -11.44 -5.19 11.60
CA THR A 26 -10.93 -6.32 12.40
C THR A 26 -11.12 -6.04 13.89
N GLN A 27 -10.77 -7.01 14.73
CA GLN A 27 -10.85 -6.98 16.18
C GLN A 27 -9.63 -7.65 16.82
N GLY A 28 -9.41 -7.40 18.10
CA GLY A 28 -8.36 -8.05 18.89
C GLY A 28 -8.56 -7.79 20.38
N GLU A 29 -7.99 -8.63 21.25
CA GLU A 29 -8.11 -8.49 22.70
C GLU A 29 -7.23 -7.36 23.25
N THR A 30 -6.08 -7.13 22.60
CA THR A 30 -5.11 -6.08 22.96
C THR A 30 -4.93 -5.07 21.82
N LEU A 31 -4.32 -3.92 22.14
CA LEU A 31 -3.98 -2.91 21.13
C LEU A 31 -2.94 -3.44 20.14
N GLU A 32 -1.97 -4.23 20.61
CA GLU A 32 -0.94 -4.84 19.76
C GLU A 32 -1.57 -5.84 18.78
N GLU A 33 -2.43 -6.73 19.29
CA GLU A 33 -3.11 -7.73 18.48
C GLU A 33 -3.99 -7.11 17.40
N ILE A 34 -4.82 -6.10 17.75
CA ILE A 34 -5.68 -5.48 16.73
C ILE A 34 -4.86 -4.75 15.65
N LEU A 35 -3.70 -4.17 16.00
CA LEU A 35 -2.83 -3.53 15.02
C LEU A 35 -2.12 -4.55 14.12
N SER A 36 -1.74 -5.72 14.66
CA SER A 36 -1.26 -6.86 13.88
C SER A 36 -2.33 -7.34 12.89
N ASN A 37 -3.55 -7.58 13.38
CA ASN A 37 -4.67 -8.00 12.54
C ASN A 37 -5.03 -6.93 11.50
N ALA A 38 -4.89 -5.65 11.83
CA ALA A 38 -5.14 -4.55 10.89
C ALA A 38 -4.11 -4.55 9.74
N ARG A 39 -2.86 -4.92 10.01
CA ARG A 39 -1.83 -5.07 8.97
C ARG A 39 -2.20 -6.18 7.99
N GLU A 40 -2.64 -7.34 8.49
CA GLU A 40 -3.09 -8.45 7.66
C GLU A 40 -4.30 -8.06 6.78
N VAL A 41 -5.29 -7.37 7.36
CA VAL A 41 -6.44 -6.85 6.62
C VAL A 41 -6.00 -5.85 5.54
N LEU A 42 -5.05 -4.95 5.86
CA LEU A 42 -4.55 -3.97 4.91
C LEU A 42 -3.89 -4.65 3.70
N ASP A 43 -3.00 -5.60 3.96
CA ASP A 43 -2.30 -6.35 2.92
C ASP A 43 -3.29 -7.14 2.04
N LEU A 44 -4.24 -7.83 2.66
CA LEU A 44 -5.28 -8.59 1.97
C LEU A 44 -6.15 -7.72 1.06
N VAL A 45 -6.59 -6.56 1.56
CA VAL A 45 -7.42 -5.62 0.80
C VAL A 45 -6.65 -5.06 -0.38
N LEU A 46 -5.39 -4.64 -0.16
CA LEU A 46 -4.55 -4.11 -1.23
C LEU A 46 -4.25 -5.14 -2.32
N GLU A 47 -4.11 -6.42 -1.97
CA GLU A 47 -3.95 -7.50 -2.95
C GLU A 47 -5.25 -7.82 -3.69
N THR A 48 -6.37 -7.90 -2.97
CA THR A 48 -7.67 -8.27 -3.54
C THR A 48 -8.19 -7.20 -4.49
N ASP A 49 -8.07 -5.93 -4.11
CA ASP A 49 -8.53 -4.78 -4.89
C ASP A 49 -7.51 -4.36 -5.96
N PHE A 50 -6.39 -5.09 -6.12
CA PHE A 50 -5.43 -4.89 -7.19
C PHE A 50 -5.92 -5.42 -8.54
N ASP A 51 -7.14 -5.05 -8.91
CA ASP A 51 -7.76 -5.47 -10.16
C ASP A 51 -7.27 -4.63 -11.37
N TYR A 52 -7.94 -4.72 -12.52
CA TYR A 52 -7.59 -3.95 -13.72
C TYR A 52 -7.75 -2.42 -13.54
N LYS A 53 -8.72 -1.98 -12.73
CA LYS A 53 -9.02 -0.56 -12.53
C LYS A 53 -8.20 0.06 -11.41
N CYS A 54 -7.74 -0.73 -10.44
CA CYS A 54 -6.95 -0.28 -9.30
C CYS A 54 -7.63 0.89 -8.57
N GLU A 55 -8.91 0.69 -8.23
CA GLU A 55 -9.77 1.67 -7.56
C GLU A 55 -9.46 1.83 -6.05
N ILE A 56 -8.33 1.29 -5.60
CA ILE A 56 -7.84 1.39 -4.22
C ILE A 56 -7.68 2.86 -3.78
N PRO A 57 -8.44 3.38 -2.81
CA PRO A 57 -8.31 4.77 -2.37
C PRO A 57 -6.90 5.08 -1.83
N LEU A 58 -6.34 6.26 -2.13
CA LEU A 58 -5.07 6.68 -1.52
C LEU A 58 -5.26 7.00 -0.03
N PRO A 59 -4.28 6.69 0.82
CA PRO A 59 -4.38 6.95 2.24
C PRO A 59 -4.43 8.45 2.54
N LYS A 60 -5.30 8.83 3.47
CA LYS A 60 -5.35 10.17 4.06
C LYS A 60 -4.69 10.16 5.43
N LYS A 61 -4.17 11.32 5.84
CA LYS A 61 -3.70 11.52 7.21
C LYS A 61 -4.89 11.77 8.12
N TYR A 62 -4.94 11.04 9.23
CA TYR A 62 -5.90 11.27 10.31
C TYR A 62 -5.14 11.64 11.58
N HIS A 63 -5.82 12.39 12.45
CA HIS A 63 -5.26 12.87 13.71
C HIS A 63 -6.17 12.45 14.87
N GLY A 64 -5.57 12.28 16.05
CA GLY A 64 -6.27 11.90 17.28
C GLY A 64 -5.80 10.55 17.83
N LYS A 65 -6.08 10.32 19.11
CA LYS A 65 -5.57 9.15 19.86
C LYS A 65 -6.11 7.80 19.39
N SER A 66 -7.22 7.80 18.66
CA SER A 66 -7.84 6.59 18.12
C SER A 66 -7.33 6.19 16.75
N TYR A 67 -6.50 7.02 16.11
CA TYR A 67 -5.99 6.77 14.76
C TYR A 67 -4.54 6.31 14.84
N HIS A 68 -4.29 5.10 14.36
CA HIS A 68 -2.97 4.47 14.37
C HIS A 68 -2.46 4.30 12.94
N PRO A 69 -1.23 4.70 12.63
CA PRO A 69 -0.64 4.43 11.33
C PRO A 69 -0.34 2.93 11.20
N VAL A 70 -0.74 2.34 10.08
CA VAL A 70 -0.45 0.94 9.73
C VAL A 70 0.21 0.93 8.36
N ALA A 71 1.44 0.43 8.31
CA ALA A 71 2.17 0.24 7.08
C ALA A 71 1.82 -1.13 6.46
N CYS A 72 1.56 -1.16 5.16
CA CYS A 72 1.44 -2.41 4.41
C CYS A 72 2.80 -3.03 4.10
N ASP A 73 2.82 -4.30 3.71
CA ASP A 73 3.99 -4.96 3.17
C ASP A 73 4.56 -4.18 1.97
N PRO A 74 5.87 -3.92 1.91
CA PRO A 74 6.47 -3.17 0.80
C PRO A 74 6.24 -3.81 -0.57
N THR A 75 6.21 -5.15 -0.65
CA THR A 75 6.01 -5.93 -1.87
C THR A 75 4.58 -5.87 -2.39
N ILE A 76 3.63 -5.41 -1.57
CA ILE A 76 2.22 -5.16 -1.93
C ILE A 76 2.00 -3.67 -2.18
N GLY A 77 2.44 -2.81 -1.25
CA GLY A 77 2.25 -1.37 -1.33
C GLY A 77 2.98 -0.70 -2.49
N PHE A 78 4.18 -1.18 -2.84
CA PHE A 78 4.95 -0.61 -3.95
C PHE A 78 4.26 -0.81 -5.31
N PRO A 79 3.82 -2.02 -5.69
CA PRO A 79 3.02 -2.23 -6.89
C PRO A 79 1.77 -1.36 -6.97
N VAL A 80 1.02 -1.25 -5.88
CA VAL A 80 -0.18 -0.39 -5.78
C VAL A 80 0.19 1.06 -6.10
N LEU A 81 1.17 1.61 -5.38
CA LEU A 81 1.61 2.99 -5.58
C LEU A 81 2.11 3.24 -7.01
N LEU A 82 2.92 2.33 -7.54
CA LEU A 82 3.48 2.43 -8.89
C LEU A 82 2.35 2.47 -9.93
N ARG A 83 1.40 1.53 -9.82
CA ARG A 83 0.27 1.44 -10.75
C ARG A 83 -0.64 2.65 -10.66
N LYS A 84 -1.00 3.10 -9.46
CA LYS A 84 -1.84 4.30 -9.29
C LYS A 84 -1.18 5.54 -9.89
N THR A 85 0.12 5.72 -9.65
CA THR A 85 0.87 6.85 -10.19
C THR A 85 0.98 6.77 -11.72
N ARG A 86 1.15 5.56 -12.29
CA ARG A 86 1.13 5.35 -13.74
C ARG A 86 -0.23 5.70 -14.35
N LEU A 87 -1.32 5.23 -13.74
CA LEU A 87 -2.68 5.47 -14.22
C LEU A 87 -3.08 6.94 -14.13
N ALA A 88 -2.67 7.65 -13.07
CA ALA A 88 -2.86 9.10 -12.93
C ALA A 88 -2.19 9.90 -14.08
N ARG A 89 -1.10 9.37 -14.64
CA ARG A 89 -0.40 9.93 -15.80
C ARG A 89 -0.91 9.44 -17.16
N LYS A 90 -1.97 8.61 -17.16
CA LYS A 90 -2.55 7.99 -18.37
C LYS A 90 -1.54 7.16 -19.19
N TRP A 91 -0.56 6.56 -18.53
CA TRP A 91 0.45 5.73 -19.20
C TRP A 91 0.06 4.26 -19.19
N THR A 92 0.33 3.56 -20.30
CA THR A 92 0.22 2.10 -20.35
C THR A 92 1.45 1.43 -19.71
N GLN A 93 1.37 0.13 -19.42
CA GLN A 93 2.54 -0.62 -18.98
C GLN A 93 3.67 -0.60 -20.01
N LYS A 94 3.34 -0.54 -21.31
CA LYS A 94 4.32 -0.42 -22.40
C LYS A 94 5.03 0.93 -22.38
N ASP A 95 4.29 2.01 -22.18
CA ASP A 95 4.87 3.37 -22.07
C ASP A 95 5.84 3.43 -20.91
N MET A 96 5.45 2.87 -19.77
CA MET A 96 6.27 2.91 -18.57
C MET A 96 7.51 2.02 -18.68
N ALA A 97 7.38 0.82 -19.23
CA ALA A 97 8.53 -0.05 -19.52
C ALA A 97 9.55 0.65 -20.44
N LYS A 98 9.07 1.33 -21.49
CA LYS A 98 9.91 2.10 -22.42
C LYS A 98 10.62 3.26 -21.71
N LYS A 99 9.90 4.03 -20.89
CA LYS A 99 10.48 5.17 -20.14
C LYS A 99 11.51 4.74 -19.10
N LEU A 100 11.28 3.61 -18.43
CA LEU A 100 12.19 3.06 -17.44
C LEU A 100 13.40 2.33 -18.07
N GLY A 101 13.33 2.03 -19.38
CA GLY A 101 14.37 1.29 -20.09
C GLY A 101 14.43 -0.18 -19.70
N VAL A 102 13.27 -0.82 -19.51
CA VAL A 102 13.15 -2.25 -19.16
C VAL A 102 12.19 -2.97 -20.10
N SER A 103 12.23 -4.31 -20.12
CA SER A 103 11.25 -5.09 -20.87
C SER A 103 9.84 -4.96 -20.26
N LEU A 104 8.81 -5.21 -21.08
CA LEU A 104 7.43 -5.23 -20.60
C LEU A 104 7.21 -6.25 -19.48
N SER A 105 7.80 -7.44 -19.61
CA SER A 105 7.70 -8.50 -18.59
C SER A 105 8.40 -8.11 -17.28
N ALA A 106 9.55 -7.44 -17.35
CA ALA A 106 10.23 -6.92 -16.17
C ALA A 106 9.37 -5.86 -15.49
N TYR A 107 8.76 -4.95 -16.26
CA TYR A 107 7.86 -3.94 -15.71
C TYR A 107 6.60 -4.55 -15.06
N GLN A 108 5.98 -5.54 -15.70
CA GLN A 108 4.80 -6.22 -15.15
C GLN A 108 5.07 -6.83 -13.78
N ARG A 109 6.26 -7.41 -13.57
CA ARG A 109 6.68 -7.90 -12.25
C ARG A 109 6.77 -6.79 -11.19
N LEU A 110 7.16 -5.57 -11.57
CA LEU A 110 7.21 -4.42 -10.65
C LEU A 110 5.80 -3.96 -10.22
N GLU A 111 4.80 -4.15 -11.07
CA GLU A 111 3.38 -3.89 -10.76
C GLU A 111 2.62 -5.16 -10.37
N THR A 112 3.27 -6.18 -9.80
CA THR A 112 2.54 -7.36 -9.30
C THR A 112 2.74 -7.49 -7.78
N PRO A 113 1.68 -7.32 -6.97
CA PRO A 113 1.71 -7.56 -5.53
C PRO A 113 2.33 -8.92 -5.19
N GLY A 114 3.18 -8.94 -4.17
CA GLY A 114 3.91 -10.13 -3.72
C GLY A 114 5.04 -10.61 -4.65
N LYS A 115 5.21 -10.03 -5.84
CA LYS A 115 6.27 -10.40 -6.80
C LYS A 115 7.28 -9.30 -7.11
N ALA A 116 6.97 -8.07 -6.71
CA ALA A 116 7.84 -6.93 -6.95
C ALA A 116 9.11 -7.03 -6.10
N ASN A 117 10.25 -7.05 -6.79
CA ASN A 117 11.57 -7.02 -6.17
C ASN A 117 12.51 -6.12 -7.00
N PRO A 118 12.29 -4.79 -7.00
CA PRO A 118 13.12 -3.85 -7.75
C PRO A 118 14.53 -3.76 -7.13
N THR A 119 15.54 -3.63 -8.00
CA THR A 119 16.88 -3.23 -7.53
C THR A 119 16.88 -1.78 -7.06
N ILE A 120 17.85 -1.40 -6.23
CA ILE A 120 18.04 0.01 -5.81
C ILE A 120 18.14 0.94 -7.03
N LYS A 121 18.87 0.54 -8.09
CA LYS A 121 18.97 1.30 -9.35
C LYS A 121 17.62 1.46 -10.07
N THR A 122 16.70 0.51 -9.89
CA THR A 122 15.35 0.60 -10.45
C THR A 122 14.50 1.57 -9.63
N LEU A 123 14.59 1.50 -8.29
CA LEU A 123 13.91 2.42 -7.39
C LEU A 123 14.34 3.88 -7.63
N ASP A 124 15.63 4.11 -7.79
CA ASP A 124 16.20 5.42 -8.07
C ASP A 124 15.64 6.03 -9.37
N ARG A 125 15.73 5.29 -10.49
CA ARG A 125 15.14 5.70 -11.78
C ARG A 125 13.64 5.93 -11.71
N LEU A 126 12.91 5.11 -10.94
CA LEU A 126 11.48 5.31 -10.72
C LEU A 126 11.20 6.59 -9.93
N ASN A 127 12.01 6.89 -8.92
CA ASN A 127 11.89 8.12 -8.15
C ASN A 127 12.18 9.36 -9.02
N GLU A 128 13.21 9.32 -9.86
CA GLU A 128 13.50 10.40 -10.81
C GLU A 128 12.37 10.60 -11.82
N LEU A 129 11.85 9.51 -12.39
CA LEU A 129 10.81 9.56 -13.41
C LEU A 129 9.43 9.94 -12.84
N MET A 130 9.11 9.47 -11.64
CA MET A 130 7.74 9.49 -11.09
C MET A 130 7.58 10.28 -9.79
N HIS A 131 8.67 10.68 -9.13
CA HIS A 131 8.68 11.29 -7.80
C HIS A 131 7.87 10.46 -6.80
N LEU A 132 8.10 9.15 -6.80
CA LEU A 132 7.40 8.23 -5.91
C LEU A 132 7.81 8.51 -4.45
N PRO A 133 6.85 8.58 -3.51
CA PRO A 133 7.17 8.71 -2.10
C PRO A 133 7.74 7.40 -1.53
N LEU A 134 8.97 7.02 -1.89
CA LEU A 134 9.58 5.74 -1.54
C LEU A 134 9.94 5.59 -0.04
N SER A 135 9.81 6.66 0.76
CA SER A 135 10.13 6.63 2.20
C SER A 135 9.37 5.53 2.95
N PHE A 136 8.13 5.23 2.54
CA PHE A 136 7.32 4.20 3.20
C PHE A 136 7.94 2.80 3.14
N LEU A 137 8.85 2.52 2.19
CA LEU A 137 9.53 1.23 2.09
C LEU A 137 10.40 0.95 3.31
N PHE A 138 10.79 2.02 4.03
CA PHE A 138 11.67 1.97 5.19
C PHE A 138 10.92 2.21 6.51
N ASP A 139 9.69 2.74 6.45
CA ASP A 139 8.84 3.04 7.62
C ASP A 139 8.17 1.78 8.21
N GLN A 140 8.85 0.63 8.15
CA GLN A 140 8.36 -0.66 8.66
C GLN A 140 8.53 -0.83 10.18
N ALA A 141 9.02 0.20 10.89
CA ALA A 141 9.44 0.09 12.29
C ALA A 141 8.77 1.13 13.18
N ALA A 142 7.81 0.66 13.99
CA ALA A 142 7.86 0.66 15.46
C ALA A 142 6.60 0.00 16.01
#